data_AF-A0A6N6MP37-F1
#
_entry.id   AF-A0A6N6MP37-F1
#
_cell.length_a   1.000
_cell.length_b   1.000
_cell.length_c   1.000
_cell.angle_alpha   90.00
_cell.angle_beta   90.00
_cell.angle_gamma   90.00
#
_symmetry.space_group_name_H-M   'P 1'
#
loop_
_entity.id
_entity.type
_entity.pdbx_description
1 polymer ?
#
loop_
_entity_poly.entity_id
_entity_poly.type
_entity_poly.pdbx_seq_one_letter_code
_entity_poly.pdbx_strand_id
1 'polypeptide(L)'
;MDNRQAFGVVGGLGALAGADFLQHLIRATAADPERYAVAFEQQSFPGDRLRADTSYDPTGRKLHAFSLIRRLEARGIDVILLPCFISQTFLDEIAPNISTPVFGLMDALRAKLAADHPAARRVGVLTSDYVRDRGLFDRAFQGTRAVVYPDAAAQHDLMEAVYAAGGIKAGRATPDLLETLRGVCAGLCAAGCEVIVPGFTELSLVHAALSSAVPVPVLNVNQSYADFALYQPASRPRRAFKIGVVGGVGPLATVDFMGKVVRLTEAARDQDHIKMIVEQNPQIPDRTEHLVRGGTDPTIAMFATCKKLEAAEADLIAIPCNTAHAFVDRIQGHLRIPVLNMLDETMAQVAGRHPGQLVGLLATSGTVESGVYAEAAKRAGVEVIVPDAEHQTLVMEAIYGASGVKAGFTEGQCRYDLRAAIVHLAERGAGVVVLGCTELPLLFPQAADFDADGATIALLDPTMLLAAACVRHAQAARITTISGNA
;
A
#
# COMPACT_ATOMS: atom_id res chain seq x y z
N MET A 1 20.59 -0.51 -15.35
CA MET A 1 19.33 -1.10 -14.87
C MET A 1 18.83 -2.00 -15.96
N ASP A 2 18.55 -3.25 -15.62
CA ASP A 2 17.98 -4.22 -16.56
C ASP A 2 16.60 -3.71 -17.00
N ASN A 3 16.39 -3.52 -18.31
CA ASN A 3 15.14 -2.96 -18.84
C ASN A 3 14.09 -4.05 -19.12
N ARG A 4 14.36 -5.29 -18.68
CA ARG A 4 13.48 -6.45 -18.81
C ARG A 4 12.32 -6.37 -17.83
N GLN A 5 11.14 -6.77 -18.29
CA GLN A 5 10.01 -7.06 -17.41
C GLN A 5 10.26 -8.40 -16.71
N ALA A 6 10.32 -8.39 -15.38
CA ALA A 6 10.60 -9.55 -14.57
C ALA A 6 9.33 -10.21 -14.03
N PHE A 7 9.08 -11.46 -14.43
CA PHE A 7 8.00 -12.31 -13.91
C PHE A 7 8.49 -13.18 -12.74
N GLY A 8 7.78 -13.17 -11.62
CA GLY A 8 8.03 -14.05 -10.48
C GLY A 8 6.92 -15.08 -10.32
N VAL A 9 7.27 -16.36 -10.48
CA VAL A 9 6.35 -17.48 -10.40
C VAL A 9 6.42 -18.13 -9.01
N VAL A 10 5.28 -18.24 -8.35
CA VAL A 10 5.14 -18.97 -7.07
C VAL A 10 4.86 -20.45 -7.35
N GLY A 11 5.91 -21.27 -7.46
CA GLY A 11 5.79 -22.70 -7.84
C GLY A 11 5.45 -23.66 -6.69
N GLY A 12 5.67 -23.23 -5.44
CA GLY A 12 5.57 -24.07 -4.24
C GLY A 12 4.17 -24.56 -3.82
N LEU A 13 3.13 -24.16 -4.54
CA LEU A 13 1.71 -24.43 -4.21
C LEU A 13 1.11 -25.59 -5.02
N GLY A 14 1.97 -26.29 -5.75
CA GLY A 14 1.66 -27.44 -6.59
C GLY A 14 2.89 -27.70 -7.46
N ALA A 15 3.89 -28.41 -6.92
CA ALA A 15 5.25 -28.41 -7.47
C ALA A 15 5.32 -28.82 -8.96
N LEU A 16 4.57 -29.85 -9.35
CA LEU A 16 4.55 -30.34 -10.73
C LEU A 16 3.80 -29.39 -11.66
N ALA A 17 2.66 -28.87 -11.22
CA ALA A 17 1.88 -27.91 -11.98
C ALA A 17 2.64 -26.57 -12.15
N GLY A 18 3.37 -26.14 -11.12
CA GLY A 18 4.23 -24.96 -11.18
C GLY A 18 5.42 -25.15 -12.12
N ALA A 19 6.02 -26.34 -12.15
CA ALA A 19 7.09 -26.66 -13.10
C ALA A 19 6.59 -26.72 -14.55
N ASP A 20 5.42 -27.30 -14.79
CA ASP A 20 4.75 -27.31 -16.10
C ASP A 20 4.41 -25.87 -16.56
N PHE A 21 3.84 -25.06 -15.67
CA PHE A 21 3.62 -23.65 -15.93
C PHE A 21 4.91 -22.89 -16.26
N LEU A 22 5.99 -23.12 -15.51
CA LEU A 22 7.29 -22.53 -15.79
C LEU A 22 7.78 -22.92 -17.19
N GLN A 23 7.63 -24.18 -17.59
CA GLN A 23 8.00 -24.61 -18.94
C GLN A 23 7.21 -23.86 -20.02
N HIS A 24 5.90 -23.69 -19.83
CA HIS A 24 5.06 -22.90 -20.75
C HIS A 24 5.49 -21.43 -20.80
N LEU A 25 5.76 -20.81 -19.64
CA LEU A 25 6.22 -19.43 -19.56
C LEU A 25 7.58 -19.23 -20.24
N ILE A 26 8.55 -20.11 -19.98
CA ILE A 26 9.88 -20.03 -20.62
C ILE A 26 9.76 -20.13 -22.14
N ARG A 27 8.93 -21.06 -22.64
CA ARG A 27 8.66 -21.17 -24.09
C ARG A 27 8.02 -19.89 -24.66
N ALA A 28 7.05 -19.31 -23.96
CA ALA A 28 6.40 -18.08 -24.39
C ALA A 28 7.38 -16.90 -24.42
N THR A 29 8.26 -16.77 -23.41
CA THR A 29 9.26 -15.69 -23.35
C THR A 29 10.46 -15.89 -24.29
N ALA A 30 10.68 -17.11 -24.80
CA ALA A 30 11.82 -17.42 -25.68
C ALA A 30 11.80 -16.64 -27.00
N ALA A 31 10.63 -16.13 -27.41
CA ALA A 31 10.50 -15.27 -28.59
C ALA A 31 11.17 -13.89 -28.42
N ASP A 32 11.38 -13.43 -27.18
CA ASP A 32 11.95 -12.12 -26.87
C ASP A 32 12.78 -12.15 -25.55
N PRO A 33 13.95 -12.80 -25.55
CA PRO A 33 14.74 -13.02 -24.32
C PRO A 33 15.37 -11.74 -23.76
N GLU A 34 15.47 -10.67 -24.55
CA GLU A 34 15.98 -9.36 -24.13
C GLU A 34 14.90 -8.50 -23.47
N ARG A 35 13.63 -8.89 -23.57
CA ARG A 35 12.49 -8.19 -22.97
C ARG A 35 12.04 -8.77 -21.63
N TYR A 36 12.27 -10.05 -21.39
CA TYR A 36 11.70 -10.75 -20.22
C TYR A 36 12.76 -11.41 -19.34
N ALA A 37 12.54 -11.34 -18.03
CA ALA A 37 13.26 -12.14 -17.04
C ALA A 37 12.26 -13.00 -16.26
N VAL A 38 12.63 -14.23 -15.91
CA VAL A 38 11.76 -15.14 -15.15
C VAL A 38 12.48 -15.61 -13.90
N ALA A 39 11.84 -15.40 -12.75
CA ALA A 39 12.22 -15.97 -11.47
C ALA A 39 11.19 -17.01 -11.06
N PHE A 40 11.67 -18.20 -10.69
CA PHE A 40 10.82 -19.27 -10.17
C PHE A 40 11.15 -19.51 -8.71
N GLU A 41 10.14 -19.46 -7.84
CA GLU A 41 10.32 -19.69 -6.40
C GLU A 41 9.70 -21.01 -5.96
N GLN A 42 10.55 -22.04 -5.90
CA GLN A 42 10.18 -23.41 -5.59
C GLN A 42 10.46 -23.73 -4.12
N GLN A 43 9.46 -23.49 -3.28
CA GLN A 43 9.47 -23.96 -1.89
C GLN A 43 8.14 -24.64 -1.61
N SER A 44 8.15 -25.97 -1.54
CA SER A 44 6.94 -26.76 -1.36
C SER A 44 6.21 -26.39 -0.07
N PHE A 45 4.92 -26.09 -0.19
CA PHE A 45 4.05 -25.93 0.97
C PHE A 45 3.90 -27.29 1.69
N PRO A 46 4.18 -27.40 3.01
CA PRO A 46 4.11 -28.66 3.75
C PRO A 46 2.74 -29.37 3.64
N GLY A 47 1.66 -28.60 3.50
CA GLY A 47 0.31 -29.12 3.31
C GLY A 47 -0.14 -29.22 1.86
N ASP A 48 0.76 -29.21 0.87
CA ASP A 48 0.34 -29.18 -0.54
C ASP A 48 -0.49 -30.40 -0.93
N ARG A 49 -0.17 -31.57 -0.36
CA ARG A 49 -0.90 -32.82 -0.63
C ARG A 49 -2.21 -32.97 0.13
N LEU A 50 -2.58 -32.01 0.98
CA LEU A 50 -3.87 -32.04 1.66
C LEU A 50 -4.99 -31.94 0.62
N ARG A 51 -6.01 -32.80 0.77
CA ARG A 51 -7.20 -32.79 -0.06
C ARG A 51 -7.92 -31.46 0.15
N ALA A 52 -8.18 -30.73 -0.94
CA ALA A 52 -8.92 -29.47 -0.88
C ALA A 52 -10.43 -29.75 -0.97
N ASP A 53 -10.95 -30.46 0.03
CA ASP A 53 -12.36 -30.74 0.23
C ASP A 53 -13.09 -29.57 0.94
N THR A 54 -14.37 -29.73 1.25
CA THR A 54 -15.20 -28.68 1.87
C THR A 54 -14.71 -28.23 3.25
N SER A 55 -13.93 -29.07 3.95
CA SER A 55 -13.35 -28.79 5.27
C SER A 55 -11.95 -28.15 5.20
N TYR A 56 -11.42 -27.95 4.00
CA TYR A 56 -10.06 -27.46 3.80
C TYR A 56 -9.84 -26.04 4.36
N ASP A 57 -8.86 -25.92 5.26
CA ASP A 57 -8.36 -24.63 5.75
C ASP A 57 -7.19 -24.11 4.89
N PRO A 58 -7.37 -23.00 4.14
CA PRO A 58 -6.33 -22.43 3.31
C PRO A 58 -5.30 -21.61 4.09
N THR A 59 -5.46 -21.37 5.41
CA THR A 59 -4.68 -20.37 6.16
C THR A 59 -3.17 -20.58 6.04
N GLY A 60 -2.68 -21.80 6.26
CA GLY A 60 -1.25 -22.10 6.08
C GLY A 60 -0.76 -21.83 4.65
N ARG A 61 -1.60 -22.14 3.65
CA ARG A 61 -1.30 -21.92 2.23
C ARG A 61 -1.26 -20.42 1.89
N LYS A 62 -2.18 -19.63 2.45
CA LYS A 62 -2.22 -18.16 2.31
C LYS A 62 -0.92 -17.52 2.80
N LEU A 63 -0.52 -17.84 4.04
CA LEU A 63 0.68 -17.30 4.67
C LEU A 63 1.97 -17.69 3.91
N HIS A 64 2.01 -18.94 3.43
CA HIS A 64 3.11 -19.43 2.60
C HIS A 64 3.21 -18.68 1.27
N ALA A 65 2.09 -18.56 0.54
CA ALA A 65 2.03 -17.81 -0.72
C ALA A 65 2.48 -16.35 -0.52
N PHE A 66 1.96 -15.67 0.49
CA PHE A 66 2.35 -14.29 0.81
C PHE A 66 3.85 -14.17 1.08
N SER A 67 4.43 -15.10 1.84
CA SER A 67 5.87 -15.11 2.15
C SER A 67 6.74 -15.29 0.91
N LEU A 68 6.35 -16.17 -0.01
CA LEU A 68 7.07 -16.35 -1.29
C LEU A 68 6.96 -15.10 -2.18
N ILE A 69 5.78 -14.47 -2.21
CA ILE A 69 5.59 -13.21 -2.94
C ILE A 69 6.50 -12.11 -2.38
N ARG A 70 6.62 -11.95 -1.04
CA ARG A 70 7.55 -10.98 -0.43
C ARG A 70 9.01 -11.20 -0.87
N ARG A 71 9.45 -12.46 -0.97
CA ARG A 71 10.81 -12.79 -1.42
C ARG A 71 11.04 -12.41 -2.88
N LEU A 72 10.04 -12.64 -3.73
CA LEU A 72 10.08 -12.22 -5.13
C LEU A 72 10.13 -10.70 -5.25
N GLU A 73 9.35 -9.95 -4.46
CA GLU A 73 9.44 -8.47 -4.48
C GLU A 73 10.80 -7.94 -4.04
N ALA A 74 11.41 -8.54 -3.01
CA ALA A 74 12.76 -8.17 -2.58
C ALA A 74 13.82 -8.38 -3.67
N ARG A 75 13.53 -9.20 -4.69
CA ARG A 75 14.37 -9.44 -5.86
C ARG A 75 14.08 -8.47 -7.02
N GLY A 76 13.16 -7.52 -6.86
CA GLY A 76 12.80 -6.54 -7.90
C GLY A 76 11.90 -7.11 -8.98
N ILE A 77 11.03 -8.06 -8.66
CA ILE A 77 10.05 -8.62 -9.60
C ILE A 77 8.94 -7.61 -9.92
N ASP A 78 8.63 -7.48 -11.20
CA ASP A 78 7.63 -6.54 -11.74
C ASP A 78 6.21 -7.11 -11.75
N VAL A 79 6.05 -8.44 -11.83
CA VAL A 79 4.75 -9.12 -11.86
C VAL A 79 4.82 -10.48 -11.16
N ILE A 80 3.84 -10.77 -10.30
CA ILE A 80 3.67 -12.07 -9.66
C ILE A 80 2.71 -12.95 -10.47
N LEU A 81 3.10 -14.20 -10.66
CA LEU A 81 2.29 -15.26 -11.27
C LEU A 81 2.05 -16.36 -10.23
N LEU A 82 0.77 -16.68 -10.00
CA LEU A 82 0.30 -17.58 -8.95
C LEU A 82 -0.54 -18.71 -9.56
N PRO A 83 0.10 -19.72 -10.19
CA PRO A 83 -0.58 -20.81 -10.90
C PRO A 83 -1.19 -21.82 -9.92
N CYS A 84 -2.23 -21.42 -9.19
CA CYS A 84 -2.96 -22.26 -8.23
C CYS A 84 -4.38 -21.73 -8.03
N PHE A 85 -5.40 -22.52 -8.35
CA PHE A 85 -6.81 -22.12 -8.20
C PHE A 85 -7.24 -21.92 -6.75
N ILE A 86 -6.69 -22.70 -5.81
CA ILE A 86 -6.93 -22.48 -4.37
C ILE A 86 -6.46 -21.07 -3.99
N SER A 87 -5.34 -20.60 -4.53
CA SER A 87 -4.85 -19.25 -4.25
C SER A 87 -5.66 -18.13 -4.88
N GLN A 88 -6.37 -18.42 -5.97
CA GLN A 88 -7.28 -17.45 -6.58
C GLN A 88 -8.52 -17.19 -5.70
N THR A 89 -8.87 -18.09 -4.76
CA THR A 89 -10.01 -17.86 -3.85
C THR A 89 -9.75 -16.81 -2.77
N PHE A 90 -8.48 -16.42 -2.59
CA PHE A 90 -8.04 -15.47 -1.56
C PHE A 90 -7.07 -14.41 -2.10
N LEU A 91 -7.03 -14.21 -3.42
CA LEU A 91 -6.13 -13.24 -4.03
C LEU A 91 -6.45 -11.80 -3.56
N ASP A 92 -7.73 -11.50 -3.33
CA ASP A 92 -8.20 -10.21 -2.80
C ASP A 92 -7.73 -9.94 -1.36
N GLU A 93 -7.30 -10.98 -0.62
CA GLU A 93 -6.69 -10.82 0.70
C GLU A 93 -5.19 -10.52 0.60
N ILE A 94 -4.51 -11.04 -0.43
CA ILE A 94 -3.07 -10.86 -0.65
C ILE A 94 -2.77 -9.53 -1.35
N ALA A 95 -3.48 -9.24 -2.45
CA ALA A 95 -3.18 -8.11 -3.34
C ALA A 95 -3.10 -6.74 -2.61
N PRO A 96 -3.95 -6.41 -1.62
CA PRO A 96 -3.86 -5.13 -0.89
C PRO A 96 -2.64 -4.99 0.03
N ASN A 97 -1.89 -6.07 0.23
CA ASN A 97 -0.77 -6.17 1.17
C ASN A 97 0.59 -6.32 0.46
N ILE A 98 0.63 -6.12 -0.85
CA ILE A 98 1.81 -6.24 -1.70
C ILE A 98 1.92 -5.02 -2.64
N SER A 99 3.11 -4.77 -3.19
CA SER A 99 3.38 -3.62 -4.08
C SER A 99 3.61 -4.01 -5.54
N THR A 100 3.77 -5.31 -5.81
CA THR A 100 3.93 -5.90 -7.13
C THR A 100 2.58 -6.49 -7.59
N PRO A 101 2.14 -6.24 -8.84
CA PRO A 101 0.86 -6.73 -9.32
C PRO A 101 0.86 -8.25 -9.39
N VAL A 102 -0.29 -8.87 -9.11
CA VAL A 102 -0.53 -10.29 -9.42
C VAL A 102 -1.41 -10.36 -10.64
N PHE A 103 -0.97 -11.03 -11.69
CA PHE A 103 -1.86 -11.35 -12.81
C PHE A 103 -2.73 -12.54 -12.42
N GLY A 104 -4.05 -12.36 -12.44
CA GLY A 104 -5.00 -13.39 -12.03
C GLY A 104 -5.10 -14.53 -13.05
N LEU A 105 -5.03 -15.78 -12.57
CA LEU A 105 -5.28 -16.95 -13.42
C LEU A 105 -6.71 -16.94 -13.97
N MET A 106 -7.68 -16.47 -13.17
CA MET A 106 -9.06 -16.35 -13.61
C MET A 106 -9.25 -15.30 -14.73
N ASP A 107 -8.44 -14.24 -14.74
CA ASP A 107 -8.49 -13.22 -15.79
C ASP A 107 -7.98 -13.79 -17.11
N ALA A 108 -6.90 -14.57 -17.05
CA ALA A 108 -6.37 -15.31 -18.20
C ALA A 108 -7.41 -16.25 -18.81
N LEU A 109 -8.14 -17.00 -17.99
CA LEU A 109 -9.18 -17.92 -18.47
C LEU A 109 -10.35 -17.18 -19.10
N ARG A 110 -10.80 -16.06 -18.52
CA ARG A 110 -11.87 -15.23 -19.11
C ARG A 110 -11.45 -14.69 -20.48
N ALA A 111 -10.24 -14.12 -20.56
CA ALA A 111 -9.68 -13.61 -21.80
C ALA A 111 -9.56 -14.71 -22.86
N LYS A 112 -9.03 -15.88 -22.48
CA LYS A 112 -8.86 -17.02 -23.38
C LYS A 112 -10.19 -17.54 -23.92
N LEU A 113 -11.18 -17.74 -23.05
CA LEU A 113 -12.50 -18.17 -23.48
C LEU A 113 -13.19 -17.14 -24.37
N ALA A 114 -13.04 -15.84 -24.09
CA ALA A 114 -13.61 -14.78 -24.92
C ALA A 114 -12.98 -14.76 -26.33
N ALA A 115 -11.66 -14.98 -26.42
CA ALA A 115 -10.94 -15.01 -27.70
C ALA A 115 -11.23 -16.26 -28.53
N ASP A 116 -11.11 -17.44 -27.92
CA ASP A 116 -11.15 -18.72 -28.65
C ASP A 116 -12.56 -19.32 -28.75
N HIS A 117 -13.41 -19.05 -27.75
CA HIS A 117 -14.73 -19.66 -27.60
C HIS A 117 -15.82 -18.62 -27.25
N PRO A 118 -15.98 -17.55 -28.05
CA PRO A 118 -16.93 -16.46 -27.76
C PRO A 118 -18.39 -16.92 -27.74
N ALA A 119 -18.72 -17.96 -28.50
CA ALA A 119 -20.07 -18.50 -28.59
C ALA A 119 -20.44 -19.44 -27.43
N ALA A 120 -19.46 -19.98 -26.69
CA ALA A 120 -19.70 -20.95 -25.63
C ALA A 120 -20.48 -20.30 -24.47
N ARG A 121 -21.69 -20.82 -24.22
CA ARG A 121 -22.60 -20.39 -23.16
C ARG A 121 -22.53 -21.29 -21.94
N ARG A 122 -22.14 -22.56 -22.09
CA ARG A 122 -22.06 -23.53 -20.99
C ARG A 122 -20.64 -24.05 -20.83
N VAL A 123 -20.04 -23.77 -19.69
CA VAL A 123 -18.65 -24.13 -19.38
C VAL A 123 -18.64 -25.24 -18.33
N GLY A 124 -18.10 -26.40 -18.69
CA GLY A 124 -17.84 -27.49 -17.76
C GLY A 124 -16.60 -27.19 -16.93
N VAL A 125 -16.66 -27.33 -15.61
CA VAL A 125 -15.53 -27.02 -14.72
C VAL A 125 -15.12 -28.24 -13.90
N LEU A 126 -13.84 -28.62 -13.98
CA LEU A 126 -13.25 -29.71 -13.20
C LEU A 126 -12.43 -29.13 -12.05
N THR A 127 -13.01 -28.96 -10.87
CA THR A 127 -12.33 -28.27 -9.75
C THR A 127 -12.52 -29.00 -8.42
N SER A 128 -11.73 -28.64 -7.41
CA SER A 128 -11.85 -29.22 -6.08
C SER A 128 -13.13 -28.80 -5.37
N ASP A 129 -13.62 -29.60 -4.42
CA ASP A 129 -14.82 -29.26 -3.64
C ASP A 129 -14.64 -27.90 -2.94
N TYR A 130 -13.47 -27.65 -2.34
CA TYR A 130 -13.14 -26.35 -1.75
C TYR A 130 -13.32 -25.18 -2.72
N VAL A 131 -12.75 -25.27 -3.93
CA VAL A 131 -12.81 -24.17 -4.91
C VAL A 131 -14.23 -23.98 -5.45
N ARG A 132 -14.96 -25.08 -5.65
CA ARG A 132 -16.38 -25.09 -6.02
C ARG A 132 -17.23 -24.40 -4.96
N ASP A 133 -17.09 -24.78 -3.69
CA ASP A 133 -17.83 -24.21 -2.57
C ASP A 133 -17.53 -22.72 -2.36
N ARG A 134 -16.29 -22.30 -2.66
CA ARG A 134 -15.92 -20.89 -2.66
C ARG A 134 -16.45 -20.13 -3.87
N GLY A 135 -17.14 -20.77 -4.82
CA GLY A 135 -17.80 -20.12 -5.96
C GLY A 135 -16.85 -19.35 -6.88
N LEU A 136 -15.58 -19.79 -6.98
CA LEU A 136 -14.55 -19.06 -7.74
C LEU A 136 -14.95 -18.89 -9.22
N PHE A 137 -15.33 -19.99 -9.87
CA PHE A 137 -15.71 -20.00 -11.28
C PHE A 137 -17.08 -19.37 -11.51
N ASP A 138 -18.04 -19.58 -10.59
CA ASP A 138 -19.37 -18.98 -10.65
C ASP A 138 -19.28 -17.45 -10.66
N ARG A 139 -18.50 -16.85 -9.74
CA ARG A 139 -18.26 -15.41 -9.73
C ARG A 139 -17.53 -14.93 -10.98
N ALA A 140 -16.50 -15.66 -11.42
CA ALA A 140 -15.71 -15.27 -12.58
C ALA A 140 -16.53 -15.26 -13.89
N PHE A 141 -17.51 -16.14 -14.04
CA PHE A 141 -18.31 -16.25 -15.26
C PHE A 141 -19.74 -15.70 -15.14
N GLN A 142 -20.10 -15.17 -13.97
CA GLN A 142 -21.42 -14.59 -13.71
C GLN A 142 -21.85 -13.62 -14.81
N GLY A 143 -23.07 -13.81 -15.33
CA GLY A 143 -23.63 -12.96 -16.38
C GLY A 143 -23.07 -13.18 -17.80
N THR A 144 -22.00 -13.96 -17.96
CA THR A 144 -21.39 -14.23 -19.29
C THR A 144 -21.62 -15.66 -19.75
N ARG A 145 -21.47 -16.65 -18.85
CA ARG A 145 -21.58 -18.08 -19.14
C ARG A 145 -22.16 -18.84 -17.94
N ALA A 146 -22.89 -19.90 -18.21
CA ALA A 146 -23.37 -20.83 -17.19
C ALA A 146 -22.26 -21.84 -16.84
N VAL A 147 -21.94 -21.93 -15.56
CA VAL A 147 -20.98 -22.92 -15.04
C VAL A 147 -21.69 -24.23 -14.75
N VAL A 148 -21.11 -25.33 -15.21
CA VAL A 148 -21.63 -26.69 -14.99
C VAL A 148 -20.53 -27.51 -14.31
N TYR A 149 -20.87 -28.10 -13.17
CA TYR A 149 -19.97 -28.98 -12.42
C TYR A 149 -20.35 -30.44 -12.61
N PRO A 150 -19.43 -31.38 -12.35
CA PRO A 150 -19.75 -32.79 -12.24
C PRO A 150 -20.86 -33.03 -11.19
N ASP A 151 -21.67 -34.06 -11.43
CA ASP A 151 -22.59 -34.57 -10.42
C ASP A 151 -21.82 -35.12 -9.20
N ALA A 152 -22.52 -35.53 -8.14
CA ALA A 152 -21.88 -35.94 -6.90
C ALA A 152 -20.94 -37.15 -7.05
N ALA A 153 -21.30 -38.12 -7.90
CA ALA A 153 -20.47 -39.31 -8.12
C ALA A 153 -19.23 -38.96 -8.96
N ALA A 154 -19.42 -38.24 -10.07
CA ALA A 154 -18.33 -37.79 -10.92
C ALA A 154 -17.39 -36.80 -10.20
N GLN A 155 -17.91 -35.98 -9.28
CA GLN A 155 -17.12 -35.09 -8.44
C GLN A 155 -16.25 -35.88 -7.45
N HIS A 156 -16.80 -36.95 -6.85
CA HIS A 156 -16.02 -37.85 -6.01
C HIS A 156 -14.87 -38.50 -6.79
N ASP A 157 -15.17 -39.06 -7.96
CA ASP A 157 -14.20 -39.70 -8.84
C ASP A 157 -13.09 -38.73 -9.29
N LEU A 158 -13.46 -37.49 -9.63
CA LEU A 158 -12.52 -36.41 -9.96
C LEU A 158 -11.56 -36.15 -8.78
N MET A 159 -12.10 -36.02 -7.57
CA MET A 159 -11.30 -35.76 -6.37
C MET A 159 -10.36 -36.92 -6.04
N GLU A 160 -10.82 -38.17 -6.17
CA GLU A 160 -9.96 -39.35 -6.02
C GLU A 160 -8.85 -39.39 -7.08
N ALA A 161 -9.19 -39.17 -8.35
CA ALA A 161 -8.22 -39.19 -9.45
C ALA A 161 -7.10 -38.15 -9.27
N VAL A 162 -7.43 -36.98 -8.69
CA VAL A 162 -6.45 -35.91 -8.47
C VAL A 162 -5.67 -36.08 -7.17
N TYR A 163 -6.33 -36.32 -6.03
CA TYR A 163 -5.73 -36.23 -4.70
C TYR A 163 -5.30 -37.55 -4.06
N ALA A 164 -5.73 -38.71 -4.57
CA ALA A 164 -5.30 -40.00 -4.00
C ALA A 164 -3.76 -40.11 -4.00
N ALA A 165 -3.20 -40.98 -3.14
CA ALA A 165 -1.75 -41.17 -3.04
C ALA A 165 -1.08 -41.53 -4.38
N GLY A 166 -1.84 -42.16 -5.28
CA GLY A 166 -1.44 -42.47 -6.65
C GLY A 166 -2.05 -41.59 -7.73
N GLY A 167 -2.66 -40.45 -7.40
CA GLY A 167 -3.38 -39.58 -8.33
C GLY A 167 -2.50 -38.59 -9.10
N ILE A 168 -3.14 -37.73 -9.91
CA ILE A 168 -2.48 -36.76 -10.79
C ILE A 168 -1.56 -35.81 -10.01
N LYS A 169 -1.97 -35.36 -8.81
CA LYS A 169 -1.17 -34.44 -7.99
C LYS A 169 0.14 -35.07 -7.47
N ALA A 170 0.21 -36.39 -7.42
CA ALA A 170 1.45 -37.14 -7.15
C ALA A 170 2.31 -37.36 -8.40
N GLY A 171 1.93 -36.81 -9.55
CA GLY A 171 2.63 -36.93 -10.83
C GLY A 171 2.36 -38.23 -11.58
N ARG A 172 1.27 -38.94 -11.25
CA ARG A 172 0.90 -40.18 -11.94
C ARG A 172 -0.18 -39.91 -12.98
N ALA A 173 -0.11 -40.60 -14.11
CA ALA A 173 -1.12 -40.53 -15.17
C ALA A 173 -1.34 -41.94 -15.74
N THR A 174 -1.83 -42.85 -14.91
CA THR A 174 -2.10 -44.24 -15.33
C THR A 174 -3.32 -44.30 -16.26
N PRO A 175 -3.44 -45.34 -17.11
CA PRO A 175 -4.61 -45.52 -17.97
C PRO A 175 -5.94 -45.45 -17.22
N ASP A 176 -6.02 -46.07 -16.04
CA ASP A 176 -7.24 -46.05 -15.21
C ASP A 176 -7.62 -44.64 -14.75
N LEU A 177 -6.65 -43.84 -14.30
CA LEU A 177 -6.90 -42.45 -13.91
C LEU A 177 -7.38 -41.60 -15.09
N LEU A 178 -6.79 -41.80 -16.26
CA LEU A 178 -7.19 -41.10 -17.48
C LEU A 178 -8.60 -41.52 -17.93
N GLU A 179 -8.97 -42.80 -17.76
CA GLU A 179 -10.32 -43.28 -18.04
C GLU A 179 -11.34 -42.68 -17.07
N THR A 180 -11.02 -42.63 -15.77
CA THR A 180 -11.86 -41.94 -14.77
C THR A 180 -12.10 -40.48 -15.15
N LEU A 181 -11.03 -39.73 -15.46
CA LEU A 181 -11.15 -38.33 -15.86
C LEU A 181 -11.94 -38.16 -17.17
N ARG A 182 -11.79 -39.08 -18.12
CA ARG A 182 -12.59 -39.10 -19.35
C ARG A 182 -14.07 -39.27 -19.04
N GLY A 183 -14.42 -40.20 -18.14
CA GLY A 183 -15.79 -40.40 -17.69
C GLY A 183 -16.41 -39.14 -17.10
N VAL A 184 -15.66 -38.44 -16.23
CA VAL A 184 -16.09 -37.15 -15.65
C VAL A 184 -16.32 -36.10 -16.75
N CYS A 185 -15.40 -35.97 -17.71
CA CYS A 185 -15.54 -35.02 -18.81
C CYS A 185 -16.71 -35.38 -19.74
N ALA A 186 -16.94 -36.67 -20.00
CA ALA A 186 -18.06 -37.14 -20.80
C ALA A 186 -19.41 -36.82 -20.15
N GLY A 187 -19.50 -36.93 -18.81
CA GLY A 187 -20.67 -36.48 -18.04
C GLY A 187 -20.96 -34.99 -18.23
N LEU A 188 -19.93 -34.14 -18.17
CA LEU A 188 -20.08 -32.71 -18.48
C LEU A 188 -20.54 -32.45 -19.93
N CYS A 189 -20.02 -33.21 -20.89
CA CYS A 189 -20.45 -33.13 -22.30
C CYS A 189 -21.93 -33.53 -22.45
N ALA A 190 -22.35 -34.63 -21.80
CA ALA A 190 -23.75 -35.08 -21.80
C ALA A 190 -24.70 -34.06 -21.16
N ALA A 191 -24.20 -33.29 -20.19
CA ALA A 191 -24.93 -32.16 -19.61
C ALA A 191 -24.95 -30.92 -20.52
N GLY A 192 -24.33 -30.94 -21.71
CA GLY A 192 -24.37 -29.87 -22.71
C GLY A 192 -23.33 -28.78 -22.52
N CYS A 193 -22.19 -29.09 -21.89
CA CYS A 193 -21.04 -28.18 -21.88
C CYS A 193 -20.42 -28.06 -23.27
N GLU A 194 -20.01 -26.85 -23.65
CA GLU A 194 -19.42 -26.56 -24.97
C GLU A 194 -17.90 -26.42 -24.91
N VAL A 195 -17.36 -26.24 -23.70
CA VAL A 195 -15.92 -26.15 -23.41
C VAL A 195 -15.70 -26.61 -21.97
N ILE A 196 -14.57 -27.27 -21.71
CA ILE A 196 -14.17 -27.72 -20.38
C ILE A 196 -12.97 -26.91 -19.91
N VAL A 197 -13.08 -26.39 -18.69
CA VAL A 197 -12.05 -25.63 -17.99
C VAL A 197 -11.56 -26.43 -16.78
N PRO A 198 -10.32 -26.95 -16.83
CA PRO A 198 -9.71 -27.57 -15.66
C PRO A 198 -9.43 -26.54 -14.55
N GLY A 199 -10.13 -26.67 -13.42
CA GLY A 199 -9.88 -25.95 -12.16
C GLY A 199 -8.83 -26.59 -11.26
N PHE A 200 -8.02 -27.48 -11.84
CA PHE A 200 -6.78 -27.99 -11.27
C PHE A 200 -5.66 -27.68 -12.26
N THR A 201 -4.63 -26.97 -11.81
CA THR A 201 -3.48 -26.67 -12.65
C THR A 201 -2.72 -27.93 -13.06
N GLU A 202 -2.74 -28.96 -12.20
CA GLU A 202 -2.17 -30.29 -12.42
C GLU A 202 -2.79 -31.03 -13.61
N LEU A 203 -4.04 -30.74 -13.98
CA LEU A 203 -4.67 -31.38 -15.14
C LEU A 203 -4.05 -30.91 -16.48
N SER A 204 -3.27 -29.82 -16.48
CA SER A 204 -2.47 -29.42 -17.65
C SER A 204 -1.43 -30.49 -18.03
N LEU A 205 -0.91 -31.23 -17.04
CA LEU A 205 0.07 -32.31 -17.26
C LEU A 205 -0.50 -33.45 -18.12
N VAL A 206 -1.82 -33.64 -18.08
CA VAL A 206 -2.54 -34.68 -18.82
C VAL A 206 -3.45 -34.09 -19.91
N HIS A 207 -3.28 -32.82 -20.25
CA HIS A 207 -4.13 -32.10 -21.20
C HIS A 207 -4.23 -32.80 -22.56
N ALA A 208 -3.12 -33.30 -23.11
CA ALA A 208 -3.12 -33.99 -24.41
C ALA A 208 -4.01 -35.26 -24.41
N ALA A 209 -4.00 -36.01 -23.29
CA ALA A 209 -4.82 -37.21 -23.13
C ALA A 209 -6.30 -36.87 -22.93
N LEU A 210 -6.61 -35.79 -22.21
CA LEU A 210 -8.00 -35.35 -21.99
C LEU A 210 -8.61 -34.70 -23.24
N SER A 211 -7.88 -33.82 -23.92
CA SER A 211 -8.36 -33.07 -25.09
C SER A 211 -8.65 -33.97 -26.29
N SER A 212 -7.93 -35.09 -26.44
CA SER A 212 -8.20 -36.08 -27.48
C SER A 212 -9.35 -37.05 -27.14
N ALA A 213 -9.79 -37.04 -25.88
CA ALA A 213 -10.72 -38.04 -25.34
C ALA A 213 -12.18 -37.57 -25.29
N VAL A 214 -12.46 -36.28 -25.50
CA VAL A 214 -13.81 -35.71 -25.42
C VAL A 214 -14.13 -34.83 -26.63
N PRO A 215 -15.40 -34.72 -27.04
CA PRO A 215 -15.79 -34.03 -28.27
C PRO A 215 -15.79 -32.50 -28.16
N VAL A 216 -15.55 -31.94 -26.97
CA VAL A 216 -15.53 -30.49 -26.72
C VAL A 216 -14.11 -30.03 -26.36
N PRO A 217 -13.73 -28.78 -26.67
CA PRO A 217 -12.42 -28.26 -26.30
C PRO A 217 -12.16 -28.34 -24.79
N VAL A 218 -10.98 -28.81 -24.41
CA VAL A 218 -10.46 -28.77 -23.04
C VAL A 218 -9.33 -27.74 -23.01
N LEU A 219 -9.43 -26.72 -22.16
CA LEU A 219 -8.38 -25.70 -22.06
C LEU A 219 -7.12 -26.25 -21.39
N ASN A 220 -5.96 -25.88 -21.92
CA ASN A 220 -4.69 -25.96 -21.18
C ASN A 220 -4.53 -24.67 -20.37
N VAL A 221 -4.80 -24.75 -19.07
CA VAL A 221 -4.84 -23.56 -18.20
C VAL A 221 -3.45 -22.97 -17.95
N ASN A 222 -2.41 -23.80 -17.85
CA ASN A 222 -1.03 -23.33 -17.66
C ASN A 222 -0.51 -22.59 -18.90
N GLN A 223 -0.73 -23.14 -20.10
CA GLN A 223 -0.40 -22.45 -21.36
C GLN A 223 -1.19 -21.14 -21.50
N SER A 224 -2.50 -21.18 -21.26
CA SER A 224 -3.35 -19.99 -21.38
C SER A 224 -2.92 -18.87 -20.42
N TYR A 225 -2.49 -19.23 -19.22
CA TYR A 225 -2.00 -18.27 -18.23
C TYR A 225 -0.61 -17.71 -18.59
N ALA A 226 0.28 -18.56 -19.12
CA ALA A 226 1.58 -18.12 -19.60
C ALA A 226 1.40 -17.11 -20.75
N ASP A 227 0.57 -17.43 -21.74
CA ASP A 227 0.30 -16.54 -22.87
C ASP A 227 -0.26 -15.20 -22.39
N PHE A 228 -1.26 -15.23 -21.51
CA PHE A 228 -1.87 -14.02 -20.94
C PHE A 228 -0.85 -13.09 -20.27
N ALA A 229 0.12 -13.65 -19.55
CA ALA A 229 1.12 -12.86 -18.83
C ALA A 229 1.96 -11.98 -19.77
N LEU A 230 2.20 -12.40 -21.02
CA LEU A 230 3.00 -11.63 -21.98
C LEU A 230 2.23 -10.48 -22.65
N TYR A 231 0.90 -10.59 -22.74
CA TYR A 231 0.06 -9.58 -23.40
C TYR A 231 -0.45 -8.49 -22.46
N GLN A 232 -0.35 -8.70 -21.15
CA GLN A 232 -0.75 -7.72 -20.14
C GLN A 232 0.38 -6.72 -19.86
N PRO A 233 0.14 -5.40 -19.96
CA PRO A 233 1.12 -4.43 -19.48
C PRO A 233 1.29 -4.57 -17.96
N ALA A 234 2.54 -4.54 -17.47
CA ALA A 234 2.78 -4.39 -16.04
C ALA A 234 2.28 -3.00 -15.60
N SER A 235 1.10 -2.95 -14.99
CA SER A 235 0.68 -1.79 -14.21
C SER A 235 1.01 -2.04 -12.74
N ARG A 236 1.67 -1.09 -12.08
CA ARG A 236 1.83 -1.16 -10.62
C ARG A 236 0.46 -1.22 -9.95
N PRO A 237 0.22 -2.17 -9.03
CA PRO A 237 -1.05 -2.29 -8.33
C PRO A 237 -1.24 -1.03 -7.50
N ARG A 238 -2.46 -0.54 -7.48
CA ARG A 238 -2.83 0.61 -6.65
C ARG A 238 -2.99 0.10 -5.22
N ARG A 239 -1.89 0.12 -4.48
CA ARG A 239 -1.88 -0.14 -3.04
C ARG A 239 -2.54 1.02 -2.28
N ALA A 240 -3.03 0.73 -1.08
CA ALA A 240 -3.61 1.76 -0.23
C ALA A 240 -2.56 2.82 0.13
N PHE A 241 -2.94 4.09 -0.03
CA PHE A 241 -2.09 5.23 0.27
C PHE A 241 -1.55 5.17 1.71
N LYS A 242 -0.24 5.39 1.86
CA LYS A 242 0.48 5.27 3.12
C LYS A 242 1.29 6.54 3.42
N ILE A 243 1.05 7.14 4.58
CA ILE A 243 1.84 8.26 5.09
C ILE A 243 3.03 7.70 5.87
N GLY A 244 4.24 8.11 5.53
CA GLY A 244 5.43 7.92 6.36
C GLY A 244 5.63 9.11 7.29
N VAL A 245 5.90 8.88 8.57
CA VAL A 245 6.10 9.96 9.55
C VAL A 245 7.51 9.87 10.13
N VAL A 246 8.30 10.93 9.91
CA VAL A 246 9.58 11.12 10.61
C VAL A 246 9.25 11.62 12.02
N GLY A 247 9.13 10.68 12.95
CA GLY A 247 8.72 10.95 14.32
C GLY A 247 9.89 11.15 15.28
N GLY A 248 9.56 11.41 16.54
CA GLY A 248 10.54 11.53 17.63
C GLY A 248 11.19 12.92 17.78
N VAL A 249 10.79 13.90 16.97
CA VAL A 249 11.40 15.24 16.93
C VAL A 249 10.46 16.40 17.31
N GLY A 250 9.55 16.30 18.28
CA GLY A 250 9.59 15.41 19.45
C GLY A 250 8.55 14.28 19.47
N PRO A 251 8.64 13.36 20.46
CA PRO A 251 7.75 12.21 20.53
C PRO A 251 6.26 12.57 20.65
N LEU A 252 5.94 13.53 21.52
CA LEU A 252 4.55 13.95 21.76
C LEU A 252 3.94 14.66 20.55
N ALA A 253 4.71 15.51 19.87
CA ALA A 253 4.30 16.15 18.63
C ALA A 253 3.96 15.12 17.52
N THR A 254 4.66 13.99 17.51
CA THR A 254 4.36 12.90 16.56
C THR A 254 3.02 12.24 16.86
N VAL A 255 2.73 11.96 18.14
CA VAL A 255 1.45 11.37 18.58
C VAL A 255 0.29 12.33 18.31
N ASP A 256 0.48 13.61 18.60
CA ASP A 256 -0.50 14.65 18.31
C ASP A 256 -0.80 14.75 16.80
N PHE A 257 0.24 14.74 15.95
CA PHE A 257 0.08 14.67 14.50
C PHE A 257 -0.76 13.46 14.04
N MET A 258 -0.46 12.27 14.56
CA MET A 258 -1.24 11.06 14.25
C MET A 258 -2.72 11.23 14.63
N GLY A 259 -2.98 11.79 15.82
CA GLY A 259 -4.34 12.08 16.29
C GLY A 259 -5.07 13.05 15.36
N LYS A 260 -4.38 14.09 14.86
CA LYS A 260 -4.94 15.05 13.90
C LYS A 260 -5.27 14.40 12.56
N VAL A 261 -4.39 13.55 12.02
CA VAL A 261 -4.68 12.80 10.78
C VAL A 261 -5.92 11.92 10.96
N VAL A 262 -6.01 11.19 12.07
CA VAL A 262 -7.18 10.34 12.37
C VAL A 262 -8.47 11.15 12.43
N ARG A 263 -8.48 12.27 13.16
CA ARG A 263 -9.65 13.15 13.31
C ARG A 263 -10.10 13.79 11.99
N LEU A 264 -9.15 14.14 11.13
CA LEU A 264 -9.43 14.77 9.83
C LEU A 264 -9.80 13.76 8.74
N THR A 265 -9.60 12.46 8.98
CA THR A 265 -9.96 11.43 8.00
C THR A 265 -11.44 11.11 8.10
N GLU A 266 -12.17 11.30 7.00
CA GLU A 266 -13.55 10.81 6.87
C GLU A 266 -13.55 9.27 6.83
N ALA A 267 -14.03 8.64 7.90
CA ALA A 267 -14.06 7.19 8.06
C ALA A 267 -15.34 6.75 8.76
N ALA A 268 -16.00 5.71 8.24
CA ALA A 268 -17.17 5.09 8.90
C ALA A 268 -16.79 3.84 9.69
N ARG A 269 -15.62 3.27 9.40
CA ARG A 269 -15.02 2.10 10.06
C ARG A 269 -13.51 2.17 9.97
N ASP A 270 -12.83 1.35 10.76
CA ASP A 270 -11.36 1.31 10.86
C ASP A 270 -10.66 1.24 9.49
N GLN A 271 -11.19 0.43 8.56
CA GLN A 271 -10.58 0.18 7.25
C GLN A 271 -10.62 1.40 6.31
N ASP A 272 -11.42 2.41 6.64
CA ASP A 272 -11.53 3.65 5.86
C ASP A 272 -10.43 4.66 6.26
N HIS A 273 -9.72 4.45 7.37
CA HIS A 273 -8.61 5.30 7.79
C HIS A 273 -7.38 5.17 6.88
N ILE A 274 -6.51 6.19 6.93
CA ILE A 274 -5.28 6.25 6.13
C ILE A 274 -4.20 5.40 6.81
N LYS A 275 -3.51 4.55 6.03
CA LYS A 275 -2.36 3.80 6.56
C LYS A 275 -1.24 4.77 6.95
N MET A 276 -0.69 4.61 8.15
CA MET A 276 0.46 5.38 8.62
C MET A 276 1.58 4.43 9.04
N ILE A 277 2.82 4.76 8.69
CA ILE A 277 4.01 4.18 9.29
C ILE A 277 4.80 5.29 9.96
N VAL A 278 5.18 5.06 11.21
CA VAL A 278 5.87 6.05 12.04
C VAL A 278 7.21 5.48 12.46
N GLU A 279 8.29 6.14 12.06
CA GLU A 279 9.61 5.90 12.63
C GLU A 279 9.80 6.91 13.76
N GLN A 280 9.47 6.48 14.98
CA GLN A 280 9.63 7.30 16.18
C GLN A 280 11.10 7.27 16.62
N ASN A 281 11.88 8.26 16.19
CA ASN A 281 13.33 8.29 16.43
C ASN A 281 13.76 9.54 17.24
N PRO A 282 13.68 9.49 18.58
CA PRO A 282 14.14 10.57 19.44
C PRO A 282 15.67 10.74 19.47
N GLN A 283 16.43 9.81 18.88
CA GLN A 283 17.89 9.89 18.77
C GLN A 283 18.36 10.77 17.61
N ILE A 284 17.44 11.36 16.83
CA ILE A 284 17.80 12.42 15.88
C ILE A 284 18.35 13.61 16.68
N PRO A 285 19.60 14.05 16.42
CA PRO A 285 20.23 15.18 17.11
C PRO A 285 19.36 16.42 17.17
N ASP A 286 19.56 17.28 18.18
CA ASP A 286 18.76 18.49 18.33
C ASP A 286 19.01 19.46 17.16
N ARG A 287 17.92 19.87 16.51
CA ARG A 287 17.97 20.72 15.32
C ARG A 287 18.38 22.14 15.67
N THR A 288 17.89 22.67 16.79
CA THR A 288 18.19 24.04 17.24
C THR A 288 19.66 24.14 17.66
N GLU A 289 20.16 23.15 18.41
CA GLU A 289 21.54 23.09 18.84
C GLU A 289 22.51 23.03 17.66
N HIS A 290 22.20 22.26 16.61
CA HIS A 290 23.02 22.27 15.40
C HIS A 290 22.98 23.62 14.67
N LEU A 291 21.79 24.19 14.47
CA LEU A 291 21.63 25.44 13.69
C LEU A 291 22.27 26.65 14.36
N VAL A 292 22.28 26.71 15.70
CA VAL A 292 22.67 27.91 16.45
C VAL A 292 23.93 27.72 17.30
N ARG A 293 24.19 26.50 17.78
CA ARG A 293 25.21 26.23 18.81
C ARG A 293 26.31 25.28 18.36
N GLY A 294 26.34 24.90 17.07
CA GLY A 294 27.35 24.00 16.52
C GLY A 294 27.21 22.54 16.98
N GLY A 295 26.01 22.13 17.41
CA GLY A 295 25.69 20.75 17.76
C GLY A 295 25.82 19.76 16.58
N THR A 296 25.58 18.48 16.85
CA THR A 296 25.68 17.41 15.83
C THR A 296 24.63 17.61 14.72
N ASP A 297 25.04 17.50 13.46
CA ASP A 297 24.16 17.65 12.29
C ASP A 297 23.10 16.52 12.24
N PRO A 298 21.78 16.83 12.28
CA PRO A 298 20.72 15.83 12.23
C PRO A 298 20.46 15.25 10.83
N THR A 299 21.06 15.81 9.77
CA THR A 299 20.75 15.48 8.36
C THR A 299 20.84 13.98 8.07
N ILE A 300 21.90 13.30 8.52
CA ILE A 300 22.06 11.86 8.28
C ILE A 300 21.03 11.03 9.04
N ALA A 301 20.74 11.38 10.30
CA ALA A 301 19.74 10.67 11.10
C ALA A 301 18.33 10.83 10.51
N MET A 302 18.00 12.04 10.04
CA MET A 302 16.75 12.30 9.33
C MET A 302 16.67 11.55 8.00
N PHE A 303 17.74 11.59 7.19
CA PHE A 303 17.79 10.87 5.91
C PHE A 303 17.63 9.36 6.09
N ALA A 304 18.31 8.77 7.08
CA ALA A 304 18.17 7.35 7.40
C ALA A 304 16.73 7.01 7.79
N THR A 305 16.08 7.84 8.60
CA THR A 305 14.65 7.68 8.93
C THR A 305 13.77 7.76 7.68
N CYS A 306 13.97 8.76 6.81
CA CYS A 306 13.25 8.85 5.53
C CYS A 306 13.44 7.62 4.65
N LYS A 307 14.66 7.05 4.58
CA LYS A 307 14.95 5.83 3.83
C LYS A 307 14.23 4.60 4.39
N LYS A 308 14.09 4.48 5.72
CA LYS A 308 13.28 3.41 6.32
C LYS A 308 11.81 3.52 5.90
N LEU A 309 11.26 4.74 5.92
CA LEU A 309 9.88 5.00 5.52
C LEU A 309 9.66 4.73 4.02
N GLU A 310 10.62 5.11 3.16
CA GLU A 310 10.62 4.77 1.74
C GLU A 310 10.70 3.26 1.49
N ALA A 311 11.58 2.55 2.22
CA ALA A 311 11.72 1.09 2.12
C ALA A 311 10.48 0.34 2.65
N ALA A 312 9.80 0.91 3.63
CA ALA A 312 8.48 0.48 4.08
C ALA A 312 7.34 1.00 3.20
N GLU A 313 7.70 1.54 2.04
CA GLU A 313 6.80 1.91 0.97
C GLU A 313 5.77 2.96 1.45
N ALA A 314 6.21 4.05 2.07
CA ALA A 314 5.37 5.24 2.20
C ALA A 314 5.17 5.89 0.81
N ASP A 315 4.04 6.55 0.59
CA ASP A 315 3.77 7.32 -0.65
C ASP A 315 4.18 8.79 -0.50
N LEU A 316 4.19 9.31 0.73
CA LEU A 316 4.76 10.60 1.09
C LEU A 316 5.33 10.55 2.51
N ILE A 317 6.15 11.55 2.84
CA ILE A 317 6.72 11.73 4.17
C ILE A 317 6.18 13.01 4.80
N ALA A 318 5.76 12.92 6.06
CA ALA A 318 5.40 14.04 6.92
C ALA A 318 6.41 14.15 8.07
N ILE A 319 6.79 15.38 8.42
CA ILE A 319 7.71 15.67 9.53
C ILE A 319 7.01 16.64 10.49
N PRO A 320 6.38 16.20 11.59
CA PRO A 320 5.73 17.09 12.55
C PRO A 320 6.76 17.80 13.45
N CYS A 321 7.63 18.63 12.84
CA CYS A 321 8.66 19.41 13.52
C CYS A 321 9.07 20.62 12.66
N ASN A 322 8.92 21.84 13.16
CA ASN A 322 9.25 23.05 12.41
C ASN A 322 10.75 23.15 12.07
N THR A 323 11.62 23.03 13.08
CA THR A 323 13.08 23.15 12.88
C THR A 323 13.67 22.09 11.96
N ALA A 324 13.08 20.89 11.90
CA ALA A 324 13.53 19.82 11.02
C ALA A 324 13.43 20.19 9.53
N HIS A 325 12.54 21.11 9.16
CA HIS A 325 12.38 21.53 7.77
C HIS A 325 13.57 22.32 7.21
N ALA A 326 14.47 22.84 8.07
CA ALA A 326 15.74 23.43 7.65
C ALA A 326 16.63 22.48 6.83
N PHE A 327 16.40 21.17 7.00
CA PHE A 327 17.23 20.11 6.40
C PHE A 327 16.55 19.38 5.25
N VAL A 328 15.28 19.68 4.96
CA VAL A 328 14.48 18.95 3.96
C VAL A 328 15.06 19.10 2.56
N ASP A 329 15.50 20.29 2.17
CA ASP A 329 16.11 20.54 0.85
C ASP A 329 17.37 19.69 0.62
N ARG A 330 18.13 19.41 1.69
CA ARG A 330 19.33 18.54 1.63
C ARG A 330 18.98 17.06 1.44
N ILE A 331 17.75 16.67 1.78
CA ILE A 331 17.30 15.28 1.84
C ILE A 331 16.45 14.92 0.61
N GLN A 332 15.54 15.80 0.18
CA GLN A 332 14.51 15.51 -0.81
C GLN A 332 15.06 14.96 -2.12
N GLY A 333 16.19 15.48 -2.61
CA GLY A 333 16.83 15.02 -3.86
C GLY A 333 17.32 13.57 -3.84
N HIS A 334 17.41 12.95 -2.66
CA HIS A 334 17.88 11.57 -2.47
C HIS A 334 16.74 10.58 -2.16
N LEU A 335 15.49 11.04 -2.24
CA LEU A 335 14.27 10.26 -2.01
C LEU A 335 13.48 10.13 -3.32
N ARG A 336 12.77 9.01 -3.47
CA ARG A 336 11.84 8.70 -4.57
C ARG A 336 10.41 9.13 -4.26
N ILE A 337 10.16 9.51 -3.01
CA ILE A 337 8.86 9.97 -2.51
C ILE A 337 8.97 11.38 -1.95
N PRO A 338 7.92 12.21 -2.06
CA PRO A 338 7.94 13.59 -1.60
C PRO A 338 7.88 13.68 -0.06
N VAL A 339 8.62 14.61 0.50
CA VAL A 339 8.44 15.13 1.85
C VAL A 339 7.52 16.33 1.76
N LEU A 340 6.37 16.29 2.44
CA LEU A 340 5.51 17.46 2.55
C LEU A 340 6.16 18.49 3.47
N ASN A 341 6.50 19.64 2.91
CA ASN A 341 7.07 20.74 3.69
C ASN A 341 5.96 21.46 4.46
N MET A 342 5.94 21.26 5.78
CA MET A 342 4.96 21.87 6.68
C MET A 342 5.01 23.40 6.67
N LEU A 343 6.19 24.00 6.46
CA LEU A 343 6.34 25.46 6.45
C LEU A 343 5.69 26.06 5.21
N ASP A 344 5.95 25.45 4.04
CA ASP A 344 5.34 25.87 2.78
C ASP A 344 3.82 25.69 2.81
N GLU A 345 3.33 24.57 3.33
CA GLU A 345 1.89 24.34 3.49
C GLU A 345 1.26 25.39 4.43
N THR A 346 1.92 25.71 5.54
CA THR A 346 1.43 26.73 6.49
C THR A 346 1.33 28.10 5.81
N MET A 347 2.37 28.51 5.09
CA MET A 347 2.41 29.82 4.43
C MET A 347 1.45 29.89 3.23
N ALA A 348 1.25 28.80 2.49
CA ALA A 348 0.24 28.72 1.44
C ALA A 348 -1.18 28.88 2.01
N GLN A 349 -1.47 28.29 3.18
CA GLN A 349 -2.77 28.45 3.84
C GLN A 349 -2.99 29.89 4.32
N VAL A 350 -1.96 30.54 4.88
CA VAL A 350 -2.02 31.97 5.23
C VAL A 350 -2.34 32.80 3.98
N ALA A 351 -1.55 32.65 2.91
CA ALA A 351 -1.72 33.44 1.70
C ALA A 351 -3.12 33.29 1.08
N GLY A 352 -3.70 32.08 1.14
CA GLY A 352 -5.04 31.80 0.62
C GLY A 352 -6.19 32.27 1.51
N ARG A 353 -6.07 32.14 2.84
CA ARG A 353 -7.19 32.40 3.78
C ARG A 353 -7.12 33.75 4.48
N HIS A 354 -5.92 34.31 4.60
CA HIS A 354 -5.64 35.57 5.28
C HIS A 354 -4.80 36.49 4.38
N PRO A 355 -5.25 36.76 3.13
CA PRO A 355 -4.47 37.54 2.18
C PRO A 355 -4.18 38.95 2.72
N GLY A 356 -2.92 39.37 2.65
CA GLY A 356 -2.47 40.70 3.07
C GLY A 356 -2.37 40.91 4.58
N GLN A 357 -2.64 39.89 5.40
CA GLN A 357 -2.44 39.97 6.85
C GLN A 357 -0.98 39.84 7.23
N LEU A 358 -0.54 40.64 8.21
CA LEU A 358 0.77 40.48 8.84
C LEU A 358 0.75 39.24 9.74
N VAL A 359 1.75 38.38 9.61
CA VAL A 359 1.84 37.13 10.37
C VAL A 359 2.84 37.24 11.50
N GLY A 360 2.40 36.99 12.72
CA GLY A 360 3.27 36.76 13.86
C GLY A 360 3.76 35.30 13.91
N LEU A 361 5.06 35.07 14.10
CA LEU A 361 5.63 33.73 14.27
C LEU A 361 6.07 33.52 15.71
N LEU A 362 5.48 32.53 16.39
CA LEU A 362 5.94 32.06 17.69
C LEU A 362 6.65 30.72 17.53
N ALA A 363 7.97 30.71 17.67
CA ALA A 363 8.76 29.50 17.49
C ALA A 363 9.99 29.51 18.41
N THR A 364 10.72 28.39 18.46
CA THR A 364 12.00 28.36 19.16
C THR A 364 12.98 29.37 18.54
N SER A 365 13.92 29.88 19.33
CA SER A 365 14.94 30.81 18.80
C SER A 365 15.72 30.19 17.65
N GLY A 366 15.97 28.87 17.69
CA GLY A 366 16.56 28.15 16.55
C GLY A 366 15.74 28.23 15.25
N THR A 367 14.42 28.09 15.32
CA THR A 367 13.55 28.27 14.15
C THR A 367 13.65 29.70 13.62
N VAL A 368 13.58 30.70 14.51
CA VAL A 368 13.62 32.12 14.14
C VAL A 368 14.97 32.47 13.50
N GLU A 369 16.07 32.14 14.18
CA GLU A 369 17.44 32.46 13.74
C GLU A 369 17.84 31.72 12.46
N SER A 370 17.34 30.50 12.25
CA SER A 370 17.60 29.75 11.01
C SER A 370 16.93 30.36 9.77
N GLY A 371 15.95 31.25 9.94
CA GLY A 371 15.24 31.90 8.83
C GLY A 371 14.33 30.99 8.00
N VAL A 372 14.10 29.74 8.40
CA VAL A 372 13.34 28.77 7.60
C VAL A 372 11.91 29.21 7.28
N TYR A 373 11.25 29.85 8.24
CA TYR A 373 9.92 30.42 8.03
C TYR A 373 9.96 31.71 7.21
N ALA A 374 11.02 32.51 7.32
CA ALA A 374 11.19 33.72 6.50
C ALA A 374 11.33 33.35 5.02
N GLU A 375 12.09 32.30 4.70
CA GLU A 375 12.22 31.79 3.33
C GLU A 375 10.90 31.19 2.81
N ALA A 376 10.17 30.43 3.63
CA ALA A 376 8.85 29.91 3.26
C ALA A 376 7.84 31.05 3.01
N ALA A 377 7.82 32.05 3.89
CA ALA A 377 6.93 33.21 3.78
C ALA A 377 7.25 34.04 2.53
N LYS A 378 8.53 34.26 2.24
CA LYS A 378 9.00 34.95 1.03
C LYS A 378 8.52 34.25 -0.25
N ARG A 379 8.59 32.91 -0.31
CA ARG A 379 8.05 32.13 -1.44
C ARG A 379 6.54 32.29 -1.60
N ALA A 380 5.81 32.44 -0.50
CA ALA A 380 4.37 32.61 -0.49
C ALA A 380 3.91 34.08 -0.63
N GLY A 381 4.82 35.06 -0.64
CA GLY A 381 4.47 36.48 -0.63
C GLY A 381 3.82 36.95 0.68
N VAL A 382 4.17 36.32 1.80
CA VAL A 382 3.64 36.60 3.13
C VAL A 382 4.67 37.38 3.95
N GLU A 383 4.24 38.42 4.67
CA GLU A 383 5.08 39.16 5.60
C GLU A 383 4.99 38.55 7.00
N VAL A 384 6.15 38.26 7.60
CA VAL A 384 6.26 37.63 8.92
C VAL A 384 7.04 38.54 9.88
N ILE A 385 6.50 38.73 11.08
CA ILE A 385 7.17 39.34 12.22
C ILE A 385 7.37 38.31 13.34
N VAL A 386 8.40 38.54 14.15
CA VAL A 386 8.73 37.74 15.35
C VAL A 386 8.67 38.62 16.59
N PRO A 387 8.50 38.04 17.79
CA PRO A 387 8.53 38.79 19.05
C PRO A 387 9.87 39.50 19.24
N ASP A 388 9.88 40.54 20.09
CA ASP A 388 11.14 41.09 20.59
C ASP A 388 11.89 40.10 21.50
N ALA A 389 13.08 40.47 21.97
CA ALA A 389 13.93 39.57 22.76
C ALA A 389 13.31 39.16 24.11
N GLU A 390 12.52 40.04 24.74
CA GLU A 390 11.86 39.75 26.01
C GLU A 390 10.75 38.72 25.80
N HIS A 391 9.88 38.95 24.82
CA HIS A 391 8.78 38.04 24.51
C HIS A 391 9.28 36.73 23.88
N GLN A 392 10.37 36.75 23.12
CA GLN A 392 11.01 35.53 22.62
C GLN A 392 11.55 34.66 23.77
N THR A 393 12.02 35.28 24.87
CA THR A 393 12.41 34.56 26.09
C THR A 393 11.19 33.88 26.73
N LEU A 394 10.05 34.56 26.80
CA LEU A 394 8.79 33.97 27.28
C LEU A 394 8.35 32.77 26.42
N VAL A 395 8.47 32.86 25.10
CA VAL A 395 8.19 31.72 24.21
C VAL A 395 9.12 30.54 24.50
N MET A 396 10.41 30.79 24.71
CA MET A 396 11.38 29.75 25.06
C MET A 396 11.09 29.12 26.43
N GLU A 397 10.71 29.90 27.43
CA GLU A 397 10.30 29.39 28.76
C GLU A 397 8.99 28.60 28.70
N ALA A 398 8.00 29.06 27.93
CA ALA A 398 6.76 28.31 27.68
C ALA A 398 7.04 26.94 27.04
N ILE A 399 8.08 26.83 26.19
CA ILE A 399 8.46 25.58 25.52
C ILE A 399 9.34 24.69 26.42
N TYR A 400 10.47 25.22 26.90
CA TYR A 400 11.57 24.48 27.53
C TYR A 400 11.76 24.74 29.03
N GLY A 401 11.11 25.76 29.58
CA GLY A 401 11.25 26.16 30.98
C GLY A 401 10.87 25.03 31.95
N ALA A 402 11.21 25.20 33.23
CA ALA A 402 10.91 24.21 34.27
C ALA A 402 9.40 23.89 34.39
N SER A 403 8.55 24.85 34.04
CA SER A 403 7.09 24.71 33.94
C SER A 403 6.59 24.82 32.49
N GLY A 404 7.45 24.51 31.52
CA GLY A 404 7.16 24.53 30.10
C GLY A 404 6.48 23.26 29.60
N VAL A 405 5.94 23.32 28.38
CA VAL A 405 5.18 22.23 27.77
C VAL A 405 6.02 20.97 27.50
N LYS A 406 7.31 21.10 27.20
CA LYS A 406 8.20 19.92 27.07
C LYS A 406 8.48 19.22 28.41
N ALA A 407 8.32 19.91 29.53
CA ALA A 407 8.38 19.32 30.87
C ALA A 407 7.05 18.68 31.31
N GLY A 408 6.03 18.70 30.44
CA GLY A 408 4.72 18.07 30.69
C GLY A 408 3.65 19.03 31.21
N PHE A 409 3.94 20.33 31.31
CA PHE A 409 3.00 21.33 31.81
C PHE A 409 2.19 21.96 30.66
N THR A 410 0.87 21.79 30.69
CA THR A 410 -0.05 22.37 29.70
C THR A 410 -0.88 23.53 30.24
N GLU A 411 -0.73 23.86 31.53
CA GLU A 411 -1.46 24.89 32.25
C GLU A 411 -0.50 25.70 33.13
N GLY A 412 -0.93 26.88 33.59
CA GLY A 412 -0.12 27.74 34.46
C GLY A 412 0.85 28.63 33.68
N GLN A 413 2.09 28.77 34.18
CA GLN A 413 3.04 29.79 33.70
C GLN A 413 3.30 29.72 32.20
N CYS A 414 3.46 28.52 31.62
CA CYS A 414 3.67 28.36 30.18
C CYS A 414 2.53 28.94 29.33
N ARG A 415 1.27 28.87 29.78
CA ARG A 415 0.14 29.51 29.08
C ARG A 415 0.17 31.03 29.21
N TYR A 416 0.53 31.56 30.39
CA TYR A 416 0.63 33.00 30.59
C TYR A 416 1.74 33.61 29.72
N ASP A 417 2.92 32.98 29.72
CA ASP A 417 4.08 33.39 28.92
C ASP A 417 3.74 33.39 27.42
N LEU A 418 3.11 32.31 26.94
CA LEU A 418 2.73 32.22 25.54
C LEU A 418 1.63 33.23 25.17
N ARG A 419 0.64 33.46 26.05
CA ARG A 419 -0.41 34.47 25.81
C ARG A 419 0.20 35.87 25.71
N ALA A 420 1.15 36.22 26.58
CA ALA A 420 1.83 37.51 26.53
C ALA A 420 2.55 37.71 25.18
N ALA A 421 3.23 36.69 24.68
CA ALA A 421 3.88 36.74 23.37
C ALA A 421 2.87 36.86 22.20
N ILE A 422 1.70 36.21 22.30
CA ILE A 422 0.61 36.37 21.32
C ILE A 422 0.08 37.81 21.31
N VAL A 423 -0.21 38.38 22.49
CA VAL A 423 -0.71 39.76 22.63
C VAL A 423 0.29 40.75 22.06
N HIS A 424 1.58 40.61 22.39
CA HIS A 424 2.64 41.44 21.83
C HIS A 424 2.66 41.46 20.29
N LEU A 425 2.48 40.29 19.65
CA LEU A 425 2.43 40.23 18.19
C LEU A 425 1.16 40.90 17.64
N ALA A 426 0.02 40.75 18.31
CA ALA A 426 -1.22 41.41 17.93
C ALA A 426 -1.12 42.95 18.04
N GLU A 427 -0.53 43.47 19.11
CA GLU A 427 -0.26 44.90 19.29
C GLU A 427 0.67 45.46 18.20
N ARG A 428 1.56 44.63 17.66
CA ARG A 428 2.42 44.96 16.52
C ARG A 428 1.76 44.78 15.16
N GLY A 429 0.45 44.51 15.13
CA GLY A 429 -0.36 44.47 13.93
C GLY A 429 -0.52 43.08 13.29
N ALA A 430 -0.07 42.01 13.95
CA ALA A 430 -0.31 40.66 13.44
C ALA A 430 -1.81 40.32 13.51
N GLY A 431 -2.43 40.06 12.36
CA GLY A 431 -3.81 39.53 12.28
C GLY A 431 -3.87 38.00 12.36
N VAL A 432 -2.72 37.34 12.19
CA VAL A 432 -2.56 35.89 12.26
C VAL A 432 -1.29 35.57 13.04
N VAL A 433 -1.34 34.59 13.94
CA VAL A 433 -0.17 34.07 14.64
C VAL A 433 0.02 32.59 14.33
N VAL A 434 1.19 32.25 13.80
CA VAL A 434 1.62 30.86 13.55
C VAL A 434 2.31 30.31 14.79
N LEU A 435 1.78 29.20 15.30
CA LEU A 435 2.33 28.43 16.40
C LEU A 435 3.48 27.53 15.90
N GLY A 436 4.58 28.16 15.47
CA GLY A 436 5.77 27.60 14.83
C GLY A 436 6.66 26.70 15.72
N CYS A 437 6.14 26.18 16.83
CA CYS A 437 6.68 25.04 17.56
C CYS A 437 5.53 24.07 17.85
N THR A 438 5.72 22.79 17.55
CA THR A 438 4.63 21.79 17.54
C THR A 438 4.01 21.50 18.91
N GLU A 439 4.65 21.98 19.97
CA GLU A 439 4.17 21.91 21.35
C GLU A 439 3.26 23.09 21.73
N LEU A 440 3.34 24.24 21.05
CA LEU A 440 2.51 25.42 21.36
C LEU A 440 0.99 25.17 21.16
N PRO A 441 0.55 24.41 20.15
CA PRO A 441 -0.86 24.03 20.01
C PRO A 441 -1.44 23.24 21.20
N LEU A 442 -0.59 22.65 22.05
CA LEU A 442 -1.04 21.99 23.28
C LEU A 442 -1.44 23.00 24.37
N LEU A 443 -0.94 24.23 24.29
CA LEU A 443 -1.26 25.34 25.20
C LEU A 443 -2.44 26.16 24.67
N PHE A 444 -2.39 26.55 23.40
CA PHE A 444 -3.50 27.22 22.71
C PHE A 444 -3.79 26.51 21.39
N PRO A 445 -4.96 25.86 21.25
CA PRO A 445 -5.31 25.19 19.99
C PRO A 445 -5.51 26.20 18.86
N GLN A 446 -5.50 25.70 17.63
CA GLN A 446 -5.89 26.48 16.45
C GLN A 446 -7.26 27.15 16.67
N ALA A 447 -7.34 28.46 16.42
CA ALA A 447 -8.54 29.27 16.65
C ALA A 447 -8.66 30.33 15.55
N ALA A 448 -9.88 30.57 15.05
CA ALA A 448 -10.09 31.59 14.01
C ALA A 448 -10.24 33.01 14.61
N ASP A 449 -10.68 33.07 15.86
CA ASP A 449 -11.17 34.26 16.57
C ASP A 449 -10.62 34.31 18.00
N PHE A 450 -9.29 34.24 18.14
CA PHE A 450 -8.62 34.34 19.43
C PHE A 450 -8.61 35.79 19.93
N ASP A 451 -9.07 36.01 21.16
CA ASP A 451 -8.99 37.30 21.84
C ASP A 451 -7.60 37.52 22.44
N ALA A 452 -6.86 38.44 21.81
CA ALA A 452 -5.54 38.93 22.19
C ALA A 452 -5.66 40.35 22.77
N ASP A 453 -6.30 40.45 23.94
CA ASP A 453 -6.48 41.69 24.72
C ASP A 453 -7.24 42.79 23.94
N GLY A 454 -8.41 42.42 23.39
CA GLY A 454 -9.27 43.32 22.63
C GLY A 454 -9.02 43.30 21.12
N ALA A 455 -7.94 42.67 20.65
CA ALA A 455 -7.74 42.33 19.25
C ALA A 455 -8.20 40.90 18.95
N THR A 456 -8.92 40.68 17.84
CA THR A 456 -9.29 39.35 17.36
C THR A 456 -8.31 38.91 16.28
N ILE A 457 -7.59 37.81 16.53
CA ILE A 457 -6.59 37.25 15.60
C ILE A 457 -6.85 35.76 15.34
N ALA A 458 -6.29 35.23 14.25
CA ALA A 458 -6.28 33.78 14.02
C ALA A 458 -5.01 33.14 14.60
N LEU A 459 -5.13 32.03 15.32
CA LEU A 459 -4.02 31.16 15.68
C LEU A 459 -3.97 29.97 14.72
N LEU A 460 -2.82 29.76 14.07
CA LEU A 460 -2.61 28.65 13.15
C LEU A 460 -1.65 27.61 13.73
N ASP A 461 -2.03 26.34 13.58
CA ASP A 461 -1.28 25.17 14.03
C ASP A 461 -0.65 24.47 12.81
N PRO A 462 0.67 24.62 12.58
CA PRO A 462 1.36 23.97 11.46
C PRO A 462 1.16 22.46 11.40
N THR A 463 1.06 21.79 12.55
CA THR A 463 0.85 20.33 12.62
C THR A 463 -0.55 19.96 12.13
N MET A 464 -1.57 20.77 12.44
CA MET A 464 -2.94 20.59 11.92
C MET A 464 -2.97 20.77 10.40
N LEU A 465 -2.27 21.79 9.88
CA LEU A 465 -2.22 22.06 8.45
C LEU A 465 -1.47 20.95 7.68
N LEU A 466 -0.36 20.45 8.23
CA LEU A 466 0.35 19.28 7.68
C LEU A 466 -0.54 18.04 7.66
N ALA A 467 -1.29 17.78 8.74
CA ALA A 467 -2.20 16.64 8.83
C ALA A 467 -3.32 16.76 7.78
N ALA A 468 -3.92 17.95 7.62
CA ALA A 468 -4.91 18.22 6.61
C ALA A 468 -4.36 18.02 5.18
N ALA A 469 -3.12 18.47 4.92
CA ALA A 469 -2.46 18.24 3.64
C ALA A 469 -2.27 16.74 3.35
N CYS A 470 -1.80 15.97 4.32
CA CYS A 470 -1.66 14.53 4.19
C CYS A 470 -3.00 13.85 3.85
N VAL A 471 -4.09 14.24 4.51
CA VAL A 471 -5.44 13.72 4.23
C VAL A 471 -5.88 14.07 2.81
N ARG A 472 -5.68 15.31 2.36
CA ARG A 472 -6.01 15.72 0.97
C ARG A 472 -5.23 14.90 -0.06
N HIS A 473 -3.94 14.67 0.16
CA HIS A 473 -3.13 13.82 -0.74
C HIS A 473 -3.64 12.37 -0.78
N ALA A 474 -4.04 11.81 0.37
CA ALA A 474 -4.62 10.48 0.43
C ALA A 474 -5.97 10.39 -0.32
N GLN A 475 -6.82 11.41 -0.17
CA GLN A 475 -8.11 11.50 -0.87
C GLN A 475 -7.92 11.62 -2.40
N ALA A 476 -6.99 12.45 -2.86
CA ALA A 476 -6.67 12.59 -4.29
C ALA A 476 -6.17 11.27 -4.90
N ALA A 477 -5.34 10.52 -4.15
CA ALA A 477 -4.88 9.20 -4.57
C ALA A 477 -6.03 8.17 -4.68
N ARG A 478 -7.03 8.24 -3.79
CA ARG A 478 -8.25 7.42 -3.87
C ARG A 478 -9.10 7.74 -5.11
N ILE A 479 -9.32 9.01 -5.44
CA ILE A 479 -10.14 9.41 -6.61
C ILE A 479 -9.49 8.95 -7.92
N THR A 480 -8.16 9.10 -8.02
CA THR A 480 -7.40 8.59 -9.17
C THR A 480 -7.53 7.06 -9.27
N THR A 481 -7.69 6.36 -8.13
CA THR A 481 -7.88 4.90 -8.07
C THR A 481 -9.22 4.45 -8.64
N ILE A 482 -10.31 5.17 -8.36
CA ILE A 482 -11.67 4.81 -8.81
C ILE A 482 -11.88 5.10 -10.30
N SER A 483 -11.34 6.22 -10.80
CA SER A 483 -11.49 6.66 -12.20
C SER A 483 -10.71 5.83 -13.23
N GLY A 484 -9.81 4.95 -12.81
CA GLY A 484 -9.06 4.04 -13.72
C GLY A 484 -9.67 2.64 -13.85
N ASN A 485 -10.76 2.35 -13.14
CA ASN A 485 -11.50 1.07 -13.19
C ASN A 485 -12.88 1.22 -13.87
N ALA A 486 -13.17 2.38 -14.46
CA ALA A 486 -14.43 2.69 -15.15
C ALA A 486 -14.30 2.55 -16.67
#